data_AF-A0A9P8P6C7-F1
#
_entry.id   AF-A0A9P8P6C7-F1
#
_cell.length_a   1.000
_cell.length_b   1.000
_cell.length_c   1.000
_cell.angle_alpha   90.00
_cell.angle_beta   90.00
_cell.angle_gamma   90.00
#
_symmetry.space_group_name_H-M   'P 1'
#
loop_
_entity.id
_entity.type
_entity.pdbx_description
1 polymer ?
#
loop_
_entity_poly.entity_id
_entity_poly.type
_entity_poly.pdbx_seq_one_letter_code
_entity_poly.pdbx_strand_id
1 'polypeptide(L)'
;MNENYTIRRIRRVLRKWPAEKLPQLTISGAYTCQAPYFSRSLLWKTVAFQVTGHCADLGLSRLKDYRKDYEILRSEFPVPWNELDEDHEFYQKLTIEGDLSDSFGKKMKISRIRVEHDPLSGPKKHKATDIQTLESLVADVNRLFPQKQEYFIESISNRQQLIEILFIWWKLNGGHYSQGLHELAGIIFIAVQTESINADKLVDPDPEAKQVATLMDSKYLTHDVFNIFNKLSSTLITLYYDETSLLQESIKFDLKLRLIDKYQYHLLKNKLRIDSSIWLIRYFRLLLIREIGLENSFELWDKLIAFSYTQNSDSMDLSLLLPYLIILLLSIIKSRLIISDYGEALFLLLHYPIDDKYKRQPISSAILVNDDLSSPTEELSFTYIEENHQAKHSNSFELEPDQSEDSDLVSLDISQLANDAIVLFQLSDQDLGAQGSKIIERYSGLSNEEDKQGTLTANPVKKRRPSAFRDLLTRSTSWNKSKGSQLKETKKPPAPKKDFDRTRLELRLASKVSQALKADKK
;
A
#
# COMPACT_ATOMS: atom_id res chain seq x y z
N MET A 1 7.61 20.72 9.86
CA MET A 1 8.63 20.47 10.91
C MET A 1 9.74 21.52 10.80
N ASN A 2 10.60 21.68 11.82
CA ASN A 2 11.80 22.53 11.71
C ASN A 2 12.84 21.84 10.80
N GLU A 3 13.26 22.49 9.70
CA GLU A 3 14.20 21.94 8.71
C GLU A 3 15.50 21.45 9.36
N ASN A 4 16.02 22.19 10.36
CA ASN A 4 17.21 21.81 11.13
C ASN A 4 17.00 20.53 11.97
N TYR A 5 15.78 20.23 12.41
CA TYR A 5 15.48 18.99 13.13
C TYR A 5 15.60 17.78 12.20
N THR A 6 15.04 17.85 10.99
CA THR A 6 15.13 16.77 10.00
C THR A 6 16.58 16.50 9.60
N ILE A 7 17.38 17.54 9.31
CA ILE A 7 18.80 17.38 8.98
C ILE A 7 19.57 16.71 10.13
N ARG A 8 19.42 17.20 11.37
CA ARG A 8 20.10 16.63 12.55
C ARG A 8 19.72 15.18 12.81
N ARG A 9 18.43 14.85 12.63
CA ARG A 9 17.88 13.50 12.76
C ARG A 9 18.51 12.54 11.76
N ILE A 10 18.49 12.89 10.47
CA ILE A 10 19.03 12.05 9.39
C ILE A 10 20.57 11.93 9.51
N ARG A 11 21.30 13.01 9.82
CA ARG A 11 22.75 12.95 10.10
C ARG A 11 23.07 11.96 11.23
N ARG A 12 22.28 11.93 12.31
CA ARG A 12 22.47 10.98 13.43
C ARG A 12 22.31 9.52 13.00
N VAL A 13 21.39 9.23 12.08
CA VAL A 13 21.18 7.89 11.52
C VAL A 13 22.37 7.51 10.63
N LEU A 14 22.69 8.35 9.63
CA LEU A 14 23.68 8.07 8.59
C LEU A 14 25.15 8.11 9.08
N ARG A 15 25.40 8.69 10.25
CA ARG A 15 26.68 8.53 10.98
C ARG A 15 26.79 7.20 11.73
N LYS A 16 25.68 6.63 12.18
CA LYS A 16 25.65 5.38 12.96
C LYS A 16 25.60 4.14 12.08
N TRP A 17 24.90 4.22 10.95
CA TRP A 17 24.74 3.13 9.99
C TRP A 17 24.80 3.66 8.56
N PRO A 18 25.34 2.90 7.60
CA PRO A 18 25.27 3.27 6.20
C PRO A 18 23.84 3.06 5.67
N ALA A 19 23.46 3.82 4.64
CA ALA A 19 22.11 3.87 4.11
C ALA A 19 21.58 2.49 3.70
N GLU A 20 22.37 1.68 2.99
CA GLU A 20 21.96 0.35 2.50
C GLU A 20 21.61 -0.67 3.61
N LYS A 21 21.96 -0.40 4.88
CA LYS A 21 21.58 -1.25 6.02
C LYS A 21 20.25 -0.86 6.68
N LEU A 22 19.69 0.32 6.37
CA LEU A 22 18.42 0.78 6.98
C LEU A 22 17.24 -0.19 6.74
N PRO A 23 17.07 -0.82 5.56
CA PRO A 23 16.03 -1.83 5.36
C PRO A 23 16.16 -3.04 6.30
N GLN A 24 17.37 -3.57 6.47
CA GLN A 24 17.63 -4.69 7.39
C GLN A 24 17.38 -4.30 8.87
N LEU A 25 17.68 -3.06 9.23
CA LEU A 25 17.39 -2.50 10.56
C LEU A 25 15.88 -2.27 10.78
N THR A 26 15.12 -1.98 9.73
CA THR A 26 13.66 -1.83 9.79
C THR A 26 13.00 -3.19 10.05
N ILE A 27 13.39 -4.24 9.32
CA ILE A 27 12.87 -5.60 9.50
C ILE A 27 13.20 -6.16 10.88
N SER A 28 14.42 -5.93 11.38
CA SER A 28 14.82 -6.34 12.74
C SER A 28 14.25 -5.47 13.87
N GLY A 29 13.45 -4.43 13.56
CA GLY A 29 12.81 -3.56 14.54
C GLY A 29 13.72 -2.47 15.15
N ALA A 30 14.99 -2.40 14.73
CA ALA A 30 15.97 -1.42 15.24
C ALA A 30 15.82 -0.01 14.64
N TYR A 31 15.09 0.12 13.52
CA TYR A 31 14.82 1.38 12.83
C TYR A 31 13.36 1.44 12.36
N THR A 32 12.45 1.74 13.29
CA THR A 32 10.98 1.85 13.07
C THR A 32 10.46 3.18 13.59
N CYS A 33 9.19 3.49 13.35
CA CYS A 33 8.48 4.69 13.85
C CYS A 33 8.69 4.99 15.36
N GLN A 34 8.95 3.97 16.18
CA GLN A 34 9.21 4.09 17.62
C GLN A 34 10.61 4.64 17.95
N ALA A 35 11.56 4.60 17.01
CA ALA A 35 12.90 5.13 17.22
C ALA A 35 12.90 6.66 17.11
N PRO A 36 13.49 7.41 18.07
CA PRO A 36 13.41 8.88 18.11
C PRO A 36 14.14 9.57 16.94
N TYR A 37 14.94 8.82 16.19
CA TYR A 37 15.65 9.29 15.01
C TYR A 37 15.13 8.69 13.70
N PHE A 38 14.01 7.96 13.72
CA PHE A 38 13.40 7.41 12.51
C PHE A 38 13.02 8.51 11.53
N SER A 39 13.32 8.28 10.24
CA SER A 39 12.88 9.08 9.11
C SER A 39 12.36 8.13 8.04
N ARG A 40 11.06 8.27 7.76
CA ARG A 40 10.33 7.48 6.76
C ARG A 40 10.81 7.78 5.36
N SER A 41 10.89 9.07 5.03
CA SER A 41 11.34 9.49 3.70
C SER A 41 12.79 9.09 3.44
N LEU A 42 13.67 9.07 4.45
CA LEU A 42 15.01 8.52 4.30
C LEU A 42 14.95 7.05 3.87
N LEU A 43 14.20 6.21 4.59
CA LEU A 43 14.07 4.78 4.27
C LEU A 43 13.54 4.56 2.84
N TRP A 44 12.47 5.28 2.46
CA TRP A 44 11.80 5.11 1.18
C TRP A 44 12.69 5.60 0.02
N LYS A 45 13.34 6.76 0.17
CA LYS A 45 14.32 7.26 -0.82
C LYS A 45 15.55 6.35 -0.91
N THR A 46 16.05 5.83 0.21
CA THR A 46 17.17 4.86 0.22
C THR A 46 16.84 3.61 -0.60
N VAL A 47 15.64 3.03 -0.45
CA VAL A 47 15.23 1.85 -1.23
C VAL A 47 14.99 2.21 -2.71
N ALA A 48 14.20 3.25 -2.99
CA ALA A 48 13.80 3.60 -4.35
C ALA A 48 15.01 4.01 -5.23
N PHE A 49 15.93 4.82 -4.68
CA PHE A 49 17.09 5.34 -5.39
C PHE A 49 18.38 4.56 -5.15
N GLN A 50 18.35 3.52 -4.31
CA GLN A 50 19.51 2.74 -3.88
C GLN A 50 20.65 3.62 -3.35
N VAL A 51 20.30 4.52 -2.42
CA VAL A 51 21.29 5.38 -1.76
C VAL A 51 22.19 4.52 -0.88
N THR A 52 23.50 4.62 -1.11
CA THR A 52 24.53 3.90 -0.37
C THR A 52 25.42 4.85 0.45
N GLY A 53 26.16 4.28 1.40
CA GLY A 53 27.22 4.98 2.12
C GLY A 53 26.78 5.72 3.38
N HIS A 54 27.68 6.56 3.89
CA HIS A 54 27.52 7.30 5.14
C HIS A 54 27.28 8.79 4.90
N CYS A 55 26.92 9.54 5.94
CA CYS A 55 26.51 10.94 5.83
C CYS A 55 27.53 11.92 5.20
N ALA A 56 28.80 11.53 5.08
CA ALA A 56 29.86 12.31 4.44
C ALA A 56 30.13 11.89 2.98
N ASP A 57 29.62 10.74 2.53
CA ASP A 57 29.76 10.22 1.17
C ASP A 57 28.52 9.39 0.81
N LEU A 58 27.41 10.08 0.54
CA LEU A 58 26.16 9.46 0.08
C LEU A 58 26.16 9.27 -1.43
N GLY A 59 25.86 8.04 -1.86
CA GLY A 59 25.64 7.66 -3.26
C GLY A 59 24.35 8.27 -3.83
N LEU A 60 24.41 9.55 -4.22
CA LEU A 60 23.26 10.32 -4.75
C LEU A 60 23.25 10.44 -6.29
N SER A 61 24.05 9.66 -7.02
CA SER A 61 24.08 9.70 -8.50
C SER A 61 22.73 9.32 -9.11
N ARG A 62 22.23 8.12 -8.79
CA ARG A 62 20.94 7.61 -9.27
C ARG A 62 19.79 8.57 -8.99
N LEU A 63 19.73 9.12 -7.78
CA LEU A 63 18.74 10.14 -7.39
C LEU A 63 18.77 11.35 -8.35
N LYS A 64 19.96 11.87 -8.66
CA LYS A 64 20.12 13.01 -9.57
C LYS A 64 19.75 12.65 -11.01
N ASP A 65 20.01 11.42 -11.43
CA ASP A 65 19.68 10.97 -12.79
C ASP A 65 18.16 10.80 -12.95
N TYR A 66 17.49 10.09 -12.03
CA TYR A 66 16.03 9.99 -11.99
C TYR A 66 15.31 11.35 -11.90
N ARG A 67 15.92 12.34 -11.25
CA ARG A 67 15.42 13.74 -11.23
C ARG A 67 15.57 14.43 -12.58
N LYS A 68 16.65 14.20 -13.34
CA LYS A 68 16.77 14.72 -14.72
C LYS A 68 15.74 14.05 -15.64
N ASP A 69 15.57 12.74 -15.50
CA ASP A 69 14.64 11.96 -16.33
C ASP A 69 13.20 12.47 -16.15
N TYR A 70 12.76 12.72 -14.90
CA TYR A 70 11.44 13.31 -14.66
C TYR A 70 11.31 14.75 -15.18
N GLU A 71 12.37 15.57 -15.12
CA GLU A 71 12.33 16.93 -15.70
C GLU A 71 12.13 16.90 -17.22
N ILE A 72 12.76 15.94 -17.91
CA ILE A 72 12.54 15.71 -19.34
C ILE A 72 11.08 15.31 -19.59
N LEU A 73 10.56 14.33 -18.84
CA LEU A 73 9.17 13.86 -18.94
C LEU A 73 8.15 14.97 -18.69
N ARG A 74 8.42 15.86 -17.73
CA ARG A 74 7.60 17.04 -17.43
C ARG A 74 7.53 18.02 -18.58
N SER A 75 8.62 18.17 -19.34
CA SER A 75 8.66 18.99 -20.56
C SER A 75 8.03 18.33 -21.78
N GLU A 76 8.05 16.99 -21.86
CA GLU A 76 7.47 16.21 -22.96
C GLU A 76 5.95 16.04 -22.82
N PHE A 77 5.45 15.92 -21.58
CA PHE A 77 4.05 15.69 -21.25
C PHE A 77 3.47 16.80 -20.36
N PRO A 78 3.38 18.06 -20.86
CA PRO A 78 2.73 19.13 -20.13
C PRO A 78 1.25 18.79 -19.91
N VAL A 79 0.74 19.11 -18.72
CA VAL A 79 -0.69 18.96 -18.40
C VAL A 79 -1.49 20.09 -19.08
N PRO A 80 -2.58 19.79 -19.80
CA PRO A 80 -3.37 20.80 -20.52
C PRO A 80 -4.29 21.60 -19.57
N TRP A 81 -3.72 22.28 -18.57
CA TRP A 81 -4.46 23.12 -17.62
C TRP A 81 -5.28 24.24 -18.28
N ASN A 82 -4.91 24.63 -19.51
CA ASN A 82 -5.57 25.63 -20.33
C ASN A 82 -6.77 25.09 -21.15
N GLU A 83 -7.02 23.77 -21.14
CA GLU A 83 -8.15 23.14 -21.83
C GLU A 83 -9.32 22.82 -20.87
N LEU A 84 -9.13 23.06 -19.57
CA LEU A 84 -10.19 23.07 -18.57
C LEU A 84 -11.09 24.31 -18.74
N ASP A 85 -12.30 24.27 -18.19
CA ASP A 85 -13.20 25.44 -18.15
C ASP A 85 -12.57 26.62 -17.41
N GLU A 86 -12.84 27.86 -17.83
CA GLU A 86 -12.24 29.07 -17.25
C GLU A 86 -12.57 29.26 -15.75
N ASP A 87 -13.69 28.71 -15.29
CA ASP A 87 -14.14 28.73 -13.88
C ASP A 87 -13.50 27.62 -13.02
N HIS A 88 -12.70 26.72 -13.61
CA HIS A 88 -12.16 25.55 -12.92
C HIS A 88 -10.94 25.88 -12.04
N GLU A 89 -10.85 25.29 -10.84
CA GLU A 89 -9.84 25.67 -9.82
C GLU A 89 -8.37 25.50 -10.25
N PHE A 90 -8.11 24.65 -11.24
CA PHE A 90 -6.78 24.40 -11.81
C PHE A 90 -6.57 25.06 -13.18
N TYR A 91 -7.51 25.86 -13.68
CA TYR A 91 -7.39 26.53 -14.98
C TYR A 91 -6.16 27.45 -15.00
N GLN A 92 -5.35 27.35 -16.07
CA GLN A 92 -4.20 28.22 -16.28
C GLN A 92 -4.24 28.82 -17.67
N LYS A 93 -4.37 30.14 -17.72
CA LYS A 93 -4.34 30.89 -18.97
C LYS A 93 -2.97 30.78 -19.63
N LEU A 94 -2.95 30.51 -20.94
CA LEU A 94 -1.73 30.56 -21.75
C LEU A 94 -1.18 31.99 -21.79
N THR A 95 -0.13 32.25 -21.01
CA THR A 95 0.63 33.50 -21.07
C THR A 95 1.49 33.53 -22.33
N ILE A 96 0.92 34.00 -23.44
CA ILE A 96 1.67 34.27 -24.68
C ILE A 96 2.44 35.59 -24.50
N GLU A 97 3.49 35.57 -23.68
CA GLU A 97 4.49 36.64 -23.65
C GLU A 97 5.42 36.48 -24.86
N GLY A 98 5.05 37.15 -25.95
CA GLY A 98 5.87 37.31 -27.13
C GLY A 98 5.41 38.51 -27.94
N ASP A 99 6.29 39.49 -28.14
CA ASP A 99 6.03 40.67 -28.97
C ASP A 99 5.60 40.25 -30.38
N LEU A 100 4.31 40.43 -30.69
CA LEU A 100 3.73 40.12 -32.00
C LEU A 100 4.06 41.18 -33.08
N SER A 101 4.92 42.16 -32.81
CA SER A 101 5.32 43.19 -33.78
C SER A 101 6.40 42.73 -34.78
N ASP A 102 7.34 41.86 -34.37
CA ASP A 102 8.62 41.68 -35.08
C ASP A 102 8.76 40.37 -35.89
N SER A 103 7.71 39.52 -35.94
CA SER A 103 7.78 38.19 -36.56
C SER A 103 6.85 37.93 -37.75
N PHE A 104 6.35 38.97 -38.43
CA PHE A 104 5.59 38.85 -39.68
C PHE A 104 6.38 38.29 -40.90
N GLY A 105 7.63 37.82 -40.70
CA GLY A 105 8.51 37.31 -41.76
C GLY A 105 8.65 35.78 -41.86
N LYS A 106 8.24 34.99 -40.85
CA LYS A 106 8.37 33.53 -40.88
C LYS A 106 7.00 32.84 -40.84
N LYS A 107 6.65 32.17 -41.94
CA LYS A 107 5.47 31.28 -42.01
C LYS A 107 5.59 30.15 -40.99
N MET A 108 4.97 30.32 -39.83
CA MET A 108 4.63 29.23 -38.92
C MET A 108 3.80 28.20 -39.70
N LYS A 109 4.27 26.95 -39.76
CA LYS A 109 3.44 25.85 -40.25
C LYS A 109 2.38 25.56 -39.19
N ILE A 110 1.15 26.00 -39.45
CA ILE A 110 -0.03 25.52 -38.73
C ILE A 110 -0.07 24.01 -38.90
N SER A 111 0.19 23.26 -37.82
CA SER A 111 -0.08 21.83 -37.76
C SER A 111 -1.57 21.64 -37.98
N ARG A 112 -1.94 20.90 -39.04
CA ARG A 112 -3.33 20.68 -39.41
C ARG A 112 -4.11 20.12 -38.23
N ILE A 113 -5.25 20.74 -37.93
CA ILE A 113 -6.29 20.14 -37.07
C ILE A 113 -6.56 18.74 -37.62
N ARG A 114 -6.24 17.72 -36.82
CA ARG A 114 -6.43 16.32 -37.19
C ARG A 114 -7.85 15.95 -36.77
N VAL A 115 -8.78 16.06 -37.72
CA VAL A 115 -10.15 15.55 -37.52
C VAL A 115 -10.08 14.03 -37.43
N GLU A 116 -10.09 13.47 -36.22
CA GLU A 116 -9.97 12.02 -35.98
C GLU A 116 -11.32 11.27 -36.02
N HIS A 117 -12.37 11.87 -36.57
CA HIS A 117 -13.65 11.21 -36.81
C HIS A 117 -13.77 10.75 -38.26
N ASP A 118 -13.22 9.56 -38.52
CA ASP A 118 -13.60 8.70 -39.66
C ASP A 118 -14.91 7.97 -39.30
N PRO A 119 -16.05 8.27 -39.95
CA PRO A 119 -17.36 7.71 -39.58
C PRO A 119 -17.53 6.23 -39.93
N LEU A 120 -16.50 5.53 -40.44
CA LEU A 120 -16.57 4.14 -40.89
C LEU A 120 -15.58 3.18 -40.19
N SER A 121 -14.85 3.63 -39.16
CA SER A 121 -14.01 2.73 -38.34
C SER A 121 -14.83 1.98 -37.28
N GLY A 122 -14.82 0.64 -37.34
CA GLY A 122 -15.47 -0.25 -36.36
C GLY A 122 -14.94 -0.12 -34.91
N PRO A 123 -15.57 -0.80 -33.93
CA PRO A 123 -15.48 -0.45 -32.50
C PRO A 123 -14.09 -0.73 -31.91
N LYS A 124 -13.22 0.28 -31.99
CA LYS A 124 -12.03 0.39 -31.16
C LYS A 124 -12.48 0.97 -29.82
N LYS A 125 -12.08 0.36 -28.71
CA LYS A 125 -12.26 0.95 -27.37
C LYS A 125 -11.72 2.39 -27.41
N HIS A 126 -12.58 3.38 -27.22
CA HIS A 126 -12.18 4.78 -27.24
C HIS A 126 -11.11 4.98 -26.15
N LYS A 127 -9.91 5.43 -26.56
CA LYS A 127 -8.96 5.96 -25.58
C LYS A 127 -9.55 7.27 -25.07
N ALA A 128 -9.61 7.43 -23.75
CA ALA A 128 -9.99 8.69 -23.14
C ALA A 128 -9.07 9.80 -23.66
N THR A 129 -9.63 10.98 -23.89
CA THR A 129 -8.84 12.15 -24.26
C THR A 129 -8.00 12.62 -23.07
N ASP A 130 -7.03 13.49 -23.35
CA ASP A 130 -6.19 14.09 -22.30
C ASP A 130 -7.03 14.86 -21.28
N ILE A 131 -7.99 15.65 -21.75
CA ILE A 131 -8.91 16.43 -20.91
C ILE A 131 -9.81 15.54 -20.05
N GLN A 132 -10.46 14.51 -20.63
CA GLN A 132 -11.28 13.55 -19.88
C GLN A 132 -10.50 12.82 -18.78
N THR A 133 -9.23 12.50 -19.06
CA THR A 133 -8.36 11.88 -18.06
C THR A 133 -7.95 12.88 -16.99
N LEU A 134 -7.65 14.13 -17.35
CA LEU A 134 -7.33 15.19 -16.41
C LEU A 134 -8.49 15.47 -15.45
N GLU A 135 -9.72 15.58 -15.96
CA GLU A 135 -10.95 15.71 -15.16
C GLU A 135 -11.13 14.53 -14.20
N SER A 136 -10.92 13.29 -14.66
CA SER A 136 -10.98 12.10 -13.81
C SER A 136 -9.92 12.12 -12.70
N LEU A 137 -8.70 12.55 -13.02
CA LEU A 137 -7.61 12.69 -12.04
C LEU A 137 -7.90 13.80 -11.02
N VAL A 138 -8.46 14.94 -11.45
CA VAL A 138 -8.92 16.03 -10.58
C VAL A 138 -9.97 15.52 -9.60
N ALA A 139 -11.02 14.87 -10.10
CA ALA A 139 -12.08 14.33 -9.26
C ALA A 139 -11.56 13.29 -8.25
N ASP A 140 -10.60 12.45 -8.64
CA ASP A 140 -9.92 11.47 -7.77
C ASP A 140 -9.06 12.13 -6.68
N VAL A 141 -8.28 13.16 -7.02
CA VAL A 141 -7.38 13.84 -6.08
C VAL A 141 -8.14 14.79 -5.15
N ASN A 142 -9.24 15.41 -5.59
CA ASN A 142 -10.03 16.32 -4.76
C ASN A 142 -10.75 15.64 -3.59
N ARG A 143 -10.96 14.31 -3.64
CA ARG A 143 -11.53 13.49 -2.55
C ARG A 143 -10.50 12.66 -1.78
N LEU A 144 -9.21 12.92 -1.99
CA LEU A 144 -8.12 12.11 -1.44
C LEU A 144 -7.85 12.41 0.04
N PHE A 145 -7.99 11.37 0.87
CA PHE A 145 -7.70 11.37 2.31
C PHE A 145 -8.32 12.55 3.10
N PRO A 146 -9.65 12.66 3.18
CA PRO A 146 -10.34 13.72 3.94
C PRO A 146 -10.02 13.71 5.45
N GLN A 147 -9.41 12.65 5.98
CA GLN A 147 -8.86 12.57 7.33
C GLN A 147 -7.51 13.32 7.52
N LYS A 148 -6.91 13.83 6.43
CA LYS A 148 -5.69 14.65 6.40
C LYS A 148 -5.87 15.86 5.48
N GLN A 149 -6.81 16.71 5.87
CA GLN A 149 -7.26 17.88 5.09
C GLN A 149 -6.10 18.80 4.74
N GLU A 150 -5.12 18.94 5.62
CA GLU A 150 -3.94 19.81 5.47
C GLU A 150 -3.03 19.41 4.28
N TYR A 151 -3.10 18.16 3.81
CA TYR A 151 -2.29 17.68 2.69
C TYR A 151 -2.96 17.87 1.33
N PHE A 152 -4.26 17.57 1.19
CA PHE A 152 -4.92 17.58 -0.11
C PHE A 152 -6.16 18.46 -0.18
N ILE A 153 -7.00 18.54 0.84
CA ILE A 153 -8.23 19.35 0.79
C ILE A 153 -7.89 20.85 0.86
N GLU A 154 -7.01 21.25 1.77
CA GLU A 154 -6.62 22.65 1.99
C GLU A 154 -5.55 23.14 0.99
N SER A 155 -4.72 22.23 0.47
CA SER A 155 -3.54 22.57 -0.34
C SER A 155 -3.73 22.30 -1.83
N ILE A 156 -4.23 23.32 -2.55
CA ILE A 156 -4.36 23.33 -4.03
C ILE A 156 -3.02 22.98 -4.69
N SER A 157 -1.91 23.53 -4.19
CA SER A 157 -0.57 23.26 -4.73
C SER A 157 -0.15 21.78 -4.62
N ASN A 158 -0.56 21.09 -3.55
CA ASN A 158 -0.30 19.66 -3.41
C ASN A 158 -1.17 18.82 -4.35
N ARG A 159 -2.45 19.18 -4.51
CA ARG A 159 -3.34 18.53 -5.48
C ARG A 159 -2.79 18.65 -6.90
N GLN A 160 -2.45 19.88 -7.31
CA GLN A 160 -1.87 20.15 -8.64
C GLN A 160 -0.59 19.32 -8.90
N GLN A 161 0.33 19.26 -7.92
CA GLN A 161 1.54 18.44 -8.01
C GLN A 161 1.21 16.94 -8.14
N LEU A 162 0.25 16.42 -7.38
CA LEU A 162 -0.13 15.02 -7.45
C LEU A 162 -0.83 14.66 -8.77
N ILE A 163 -1.71 15.54 -9.28
CA ILE A 163 -2.36 15.38 -10.58
C ILE A 163 -1.30 15.38 -11.70
N GLU A 164 -0.30 16.28 -11.65
CA GLU A 164 0.80 16.32 -12.62
C GLU A 164 1.59 14.99 -12.65
N ILE A 165 1.95 14.45 -11.47
CA ILE A 165 2.61 13.15 -11.33
C ILE A 165 1.78 12.02 -11.96
N LEU A 166 0.47 11.98 -11.67
CA LEU A 166 -0.43 10.94 -12.18
C LEU A 166 -0.67 11.07 -13.69
N PHE A 167 -0.77 12.28 -14.22
CA PHE A 167 -0.96 12.55 -15.66
C PHE A 167 0.26 12.14 -16.48
N ILE A 168 1.47 12.54 -16.06
CA ILE A 168 2.73 12.11 -16.70
C ILE A 168 2.87 10.58 -16.63
N TRP A 169 2.54 9.98 -15.49
CA TRP A 169 2.56 8.53 -15.32
C TRP A 169 1.56 7.82 -16.27
N TRP A 170 0.34 8.34 -16.40
CA TRP A 170 -0.70 7.83 -17.30
C TRP A 170 -0.27 7.88 -18.77
N LYS A 171 0.33 8.99 -19.20
CA LYS A 171 0.90 9.16 -20.55
C LYS A 171 1.92 8.07 -20.87
N LEU A 172 2.85 7.82 -19.95
CA LEU A 172 3.89 6.82 -20.11
C LEU A 172 3.36 5.38 -20.14
N ASN A 173 2.28 5.10 -19.42
CA ASN A 173 1.68 3.76 -19.32
C ASN A 173 0.57 3.54 -20.38
N GLY A 174 0.72 4.18 -21.55
CA GLY A 174 -0.07 3.91 -22.76
C GLY A 174 -1.51 4.45 -22.75
N GLY A 175 -1.86 5.25 -21.74
CA GLY A 175 -3.21 5.81 -21.57
C GLY A 175 -4.13 4.98 -20.66
N HIS A 176 -3.59 4.11 -19.80
CA HIS A 176 -4.37 3.31 -18.85
C HIS A 176 -4.26 3.86 -17.43
N TYR A 177 -5.32 4.48 -16.93
CA TYR A 177 -5.49 4.87 -15.54
C TYR A 177 -6.53 3.97 -14.87
N SER A 178 -6.47 3.84 -13.54
CA SER A 178 -7.44 3.09 -12.77
C SER A 178 -7.58 3.71 -11.38
N GLN A 179 -8.82 3.91 -10.96
CA GLN A 179 -9.15 4.44 -9.64
C GLN A 179 -8.42 3.66 -8.54
N GLY A 180 -7.87 4.39 -7.56
CA GLY A 180 -7.05 3.85 -6.47
C GLY A 180 -5.55 4.09 -6.64
N LEU A 181 -5.05 4.30 -7.86
CA LEU A 181 -3.64 4.68 -8.08
C LEU A 181 -3.30 6.03 -7.42
N HIS A 182 -4.26 6.97 -7.36
CA HIS A 182 -4.13 8.23 -6.63
C HIS A 182 -3.94 8.04 -5.12
N GLU A 183 -4.55 7.01 -4.50
CA GLU A 183 -4.34 6.69 -3.08
C GLU A 183 -2.90 6.20 -2.82
N LEU A 184 -2.38 5.33 -3.70
CA LEU A 184 -0.99 4.86 -3.61
C LEU A 184 0.01 6.02 -3.76
N ALA A 185 -0.19 6.88 -4.78
CA ALA A 185 0.65 8.05 -5.01
C ALA A 185 0.51 9.08 -3.87
N GLY A 186 -0.69 9.25 -3.32
CA GLY A 186 -0.98 10.14 -2.19
C GLY A 186 -0.23 9.74 -0.91
N ILE A 187 -0.15 8.45 -0.58
CA ILE A 187 0.65 7.97 0.55
C ILE A 187 2.13 8.30 0.36
N ILE A 188 2.67 8.07 -0.83
CA ILE A 188 4.06 8.40 -1.16
C ILE A 188 4.30 9.92 -1.05
N PHE A 189 3.38 10.73 -1.57
CA PHE A 189 3.44 12.18 -1.49
C PHE A 189 3.48 12.67 -0.03
N ILE A 190 2.56 12.22 0.82
CA ILE A 190 2.55 12.54 2.25
C ILE A 190 3.87 12.11 2.91
N ALA A 191 4.31 10.88 2.69
CA ALA A 191 5.51 10.31 3.32
C ALA A 191 6.79 11.11 2.96
N VAL A 192 6.92 11.55 1.71
CA VAL A 192 8.06 12.34 1.25
C VAL A 192 7.95 13.82 1.66
N GLN A 193 6.79 14.45 1.49
CA GLN A 193 6.59 15.87 1.79
C GLN A 193 6.81 16.18 3.28
N THR A 194 6.32 15.33 4.18
CA THR A 194 6.38 15.51 5.65
C THR A 194 7.79 15.76 6.16
N GLU A 195 8.79 15.16 5.51
CA GLU A 195 10.21 15.26 5.88
C GLU A 195 11.04 16.05 4.86
N SER A 196 10.43 16.63 3.84
CA SER A 196 11.10 17.51 2.89
C SER A 196 11.59 18.80 3.56
N ILE A 197 12.66 19.39 3.00
CA ILE A 197 13.25 20.64 3.51
C ILE A 197 13.55 21.60 2.36
N ASN A 198 13.45 22.90 2.61
CA ASN A 198 13.92 23.89 1.63
C ASN A 198 15.45 24.00 1.71
N ALA A 199 16.15 23.47 0.70
CA ALA A 199 17.62 23.47 0.69
C ALA A 199 18.24 24.87 0.63
N ASP A 200 17.55 25.88 0.07
CA ASP A 200 18.06 27.25 -0.05
C ASP A 200 18.13 27.97 1.30
N LYS A 201 17.35 27.54 2.29
CA LYS A 201 17.37 28.08 3.65
C LYS A 201 18.50 27.50 4.51
N LEU A 202 19.28 26.56 3.99
CA LEU A 202 20.37 25.94 4.73
C LEU A 202 21.58 26.89 4.84
N VAL A 203 21.79 27.44 6.04
CA VAL A 203 22.96 28.26 6.38
C VAL A 203 24.14 27.40 6.91
N ASP A 204 23.94 26.11 7.16
CA ASP A 204 25.00 25.21 7.68
C ASP A 204 26.11 25.00 6.61
N PRO A 205 27.37 25.41 6.87
CA PRO A 205 28.45 25.20 5.92
C PRO A 205 28.86 23.72 5.77
N ASP A 206 28.47 22.86 6.71
CA ASP A 206 28.87 21.46 6.80
C ASP A 206 28.53 20.61 5.55
N PRO A 207 29.48 19.83 5.00
CA PRO A 207 29.23 19.00 3.84
C PRO A 207 28.20 17.89 4.08
N GLU A 208 28.11 17.31 5.28
CA GLU A 208 27.09 16.28 5.56
C GLU A 208 25.67 16.87 5.56
N ALA A 209 25.50 18.07 6.13
CA ALA A 209 24.24 18.81 6.09
C ALA A 209 23.79 19.08 4.64
N LYS A 210 24.73 19.45 3.76
CA LYS A 210 24.47 19.66 2.32
C LYS A 210 24.10 18.37 1.57
N GLN A 211 24.72 17.23 1.91
CA GLN A 211 24.33 15.94 1.33
C GLN A 211 22.91 15.54 1.76
N VAL A 212 22.59 15.66 3.04
CA VAL A 212 21.22 15.41 3.55
C VAL A 212 20.21 16.37 2.94
N ALA A 213 20.56 17.65 2.77
CA ALA A 213 19.69 18.62 2.10
C ALA A 213 19.45 18.27 0.62
N THR A 214 20.49 17.85 -0.11
CA THR A 214 20.35 17.39 -1.51
C THR A 214 19.37 16.21 -1.61
N LEU A 215 19.43 15.26 -0.67
CA LEU A 215 18.51 14.11 -0.60
C LEU A 215 17.08 14.51 -0.23
N MET A 216 16.91 15.51 0.64
CA MET A 216 15.61 15.89 1.23
C MET A 216 14.98 17.16 0.63
N ASP A 217 15.60 17.74 -0.39
CA ASP A 217 15.17 19.00 -1.02
C ASP A 217 13.72 18.95 -1.53
N SER A 218 12.89 19.88 -1.03
CA SER A 218 11.49 20.04 -1.42
C SER A 218 11.31 20.45 -2.89
N LYS A 219 12.33 21.04 -3.54
CA LYS A 219 12.29 21.36 -4.97
C LYS A 219 12.08 20.16 -5.87
N TYR A 220 12.49 18.98 -5.39
CA TYR A 220 12.40 17.72 -6.12
C TYR A 220 11.31 16.80 -5.55
N LEU A 221 10.29 17.35 -4.87
CA LEU A 221 9.19 16.57 -4.29
C LEU A 221 8.45 15.78 -5.37
N THR A 222 8.06 16.42 -6.47
CA THR A 222 7.35 15.76 -7.59
C THR A 222 8.19 14.68 -8.24
N HIS A 223 9.46 14.98 -8.54
CA HIS A 223 10.43 14.03 -9.12
C HIS A 223 10.60 12.80 -8.24
N ASP A 224 10.78 12.98 -6.93
CA ASP A 224 11.03 11.89 -6.02
C ASP A 224 9.78 11.02 -5.82
N VAL A 225 8.60 11.65 -5.67
CA VAL A 225 7.32 10.95 -5.53
C VAL A 225 6.97 10.18 -6.80
N PHE A 226 7.11 10.78 -7.99
CA PHE A 226 6.89 10.09 -9.28
C PHE A 226 7.77 8.86 -9.40
N ASN A 227 9.07 8.97 -9.11
CA ASN A 227 9.99 7.85 -9.28
C ASN A 227 9.73 6.73 -8.27
N ILE A 228 9.40 7.04 -7.02
CA ILE A 228 8.98 6.02 -6.03
C ILE A 228 7.67 5.35 -6.49
N PHE A 229 6.68 6.14 -6.92
CA PHE A 229 5.38 5.64 -7.39
C PHE A 229 5.53 4.74 -8.62
N ASN A 230 6.26 5.17 -9.64
CA ASN A 230 6.47 4.41 -10.88
C ASN A 230 7.17 3.06 -10.63
N LYS A 231 8.14 3.03 -9.70
CA LYS A 231 8.82 1.78 -9.32
C LYS A 231 7.87 0.80 -8.64
N LEU A 232 7.08 1.29 -7.69
CA LEU A 232 6.11 0.53 -6.90
C LEU A 232 4.92 0.05 -7.74
N SER A 233 4.35 0.91 -8.59
CA SER A 233 3.11 0.62 -9.34
C SER A 233 3.32 -0.42 -10.43
N SER A 234 4.51 -0.49 -11.04
CA SER A 234 4.83 -1.39 -12.15
C SER A 234 4.47 -2.88 -11.89
N THR A 235 4.85 -3.41 -10.72
CA THR A 235 4.49 -4.79 -10.33
C THR A 235 3.02 -4.92 -9.97
N LEU A 236 2.46 -3.97 -9.21
CA LEU A 236 1.06 -4.03 -8.76
C LEU A 236 0.07 -4.00 -9.92
N ILE A 237 0.34 -3.20 -10.96
CA ILE A 237 -0.52 -3.11 -12.15
C ILE A 237 -0.55 -4.44 -12.89
N THR A 238 0.62 -5.04 -13.08
CA THR A 238 0.79 -6.35 -13.73
C THR A 238 0.03 -7.47 -12.99
N LEU A 239 0.00 -7.42 -11.65
CA LEU A 239 -0.61 -8.46 -10.81
C LEU A 239 -2.10 -8.25 -10.50
N TYR A 240 -2.53 -7.01 -10.30
CA TYR A 240 -3.81 -6.70 -9.63
C TYR A 240 -4.75 -5.77 -10.41
N TYR A 241 -4.25 -5.03 -11.41
CA TYR A 241 -5.08 -4.14 -12.20
C TYR A 241 -5.62 -4.79 -13.47
N ASP A 242 -4.87 -5.72 -14.08
CA ASP A 242 -5.42 -6.66 -15.07
C ASP A 242 -6.37 -7.67 -14.40
N GLU A 243 -7.56 -7.87 -14.99
CA GLU A 243 -8.58 -8.78 -14.47
C GLU A 243 -8.13 -10.25 -14.45
N THR A 244 -7.37 -10.68 -15.47
CA THR A 244 -6.94 -12.07 -15.60
C THR A 244 -5.81 -12.41 -14.63
N SER A 245 -4.89 -11.47 -14.41
CA SER A 245 -3.85 -11.56 -13.39
C SER A 245 -4.45 -11.52 -11.98
N LEU A 246 -5.38 -10.62 -11.72
CA LEU A 246 -6.07 -10.51 -10.42
C LEU A 246 -6.80 -11.81 -10.05
N LEU A 247 -7.47 -12.45 -11.03
CA LEU A 247 -8.10 -13.75 -10.82
C LEU A 247 -7.06 -14.84 -10.51
N GLN A 248 -5.92 -14.86 -11.20
CA GLN A 248 -4.82 -15.78 -10.89
C GLN A 248 -4.25 -15.58 -9.48
N GLU A 249 -4.04 -14.33 -9.05
CA GLU A 249 -3.58 -14.02 -7.69
C GLU A 249 -4.63 -14.36 -6.62
N SER A 250 -5.92 -14.18 -6.92
CA SER A 250 -7.02 -14.60 -6.05
C SER A 250 -7.04 -16.13 -5.85
N ILE A 251 -6.80 -16.90 -6.92
CA ILE A 251 -6.68 -18.37 -6.86
C ILE A 251 -5.41 -18.78 -6.09
N LYS A 252 -4.27 -18.11 -6.30
CA LYS A 252 -3.04 -18.36 -5.53
C LYS A 252 -3.25 -18.07 -4.04
N PHE A 253 -3.96 -16.99 -3.70
CA PHE A 253 -4.36 -16.67 -2.34
C PHE A 253 -5.23 -17.78 -1.73
N ASP A 254 -6.26 -18.23 -2.44
CA ASP A 254 -7.16 -19.30 -1.99
C ASP A 254 -6.40 -20.61 -1.69
N LEU A 255 -5.39 -20.94 -2.49
CA LEU A 255 -4.51 -22.09 -2.26
C LEU A 255 -3.64 -21.91 -1.00
N LYS A 256 -3.06 -20.72 -0.79
CA LYS A 256 -2.29 -20.40 0.44
C LYS A 256 -3.18 -20.44 1.69
N LEU A 257 -4.38 -19.87 1.62
CA LEU A 257 -5.37 -19.92 2.69
C LEU A 257 -5.75 -21.37 3.02
N ARG A 258 -6.01 -22.22 2.01
CA ARG A 258 -6.30 -23.65 2.24
C ARG A 258 -5.15 -24.39 2.93
N LEU A 259 -3.89 -24.05 2.64
CA LEU A 259 -2.72 -24.66 3.28
C LEU A 259 -2.55 -24.23 4.74
N ILE A 260 -2.79 -22.95 5.03
CA ILE A 260 -2.61 -22.36 6.38
C ILE A 260 -3.83 -22.60 7.29
N ASP A 261 -5.03 -22.34 6.80
CA ASP A 261 -6.28 -22.47 7.54
C ASP A 261 -7.38 -23.08 6.64
N LYS A 262 -7.38 -24.42 6.60
CA LYS A 262 -8.41 -25.21 5.92
C LYS A 262 -9.83 -24.83 6.38
N TYR A 263 -10.03 -24.61 7.68
CA TYR A 263 -11.35 -24.28 8.22
C TYR A 263 -11.85 -22.97 7.62
N GLN A 264 -11.03 -21.92 7.63
CA GLN A 264 -11.39 -20.61 7.10
C GLN A 264 -11.57 -20.62 5.58
N TYR A 265 -10.78 -21.44 4.86
CA TYR A 265 -11.01 -21.71 3.44
C TYR A 265 -12.40 -22.34 3.18
N HIS A 266 -12.75 -23.39 3.93
CA HIS A 266 -14.05 -24.06 3.79
C HIS A 266 -15.23 -23.18 4.25
N LEU A 267 -15.02 -22.34 5.27
CA LEU A 267 -16.00 -21.35 5.73
C LEU A 267 -16.35 -20.37 4.59
N LEU A 268 -15.35 -19.73 3.99
CA LEU A 268 -15.56 -18.74 2.92
C LEU A 268 -16.12 -19.37 1.65
N LYS A 269 -15.56 -20.50 1.17
CA LYS A 269 -15.96 -21.09 -0.12
C LYS A 269 -17.17 -22.02 -0.07
N ASN A 270 -17.34 -22.82 0.99
CA ASN A 270 -18.40 -23.84 1.04
C ASN A 270 -19.63 -23.39 1.83
N LYS A 271 -19.44 -22.79 3.03
CA LYS A 271 -20.56 -22.30 3.86
C LYS A 271 -21.09 -20.98 3.31
N LEU A 272 -20.22 -19.99 3.17
CA LEU A 272 -20.60 -18.63 2.77
C LEU A 272 -20.69 -18.46 1.24
N ARG A 273 -19.95 -19.25 0.46
CA ARG A 273 -19.89 -19.17 -1.01
C ARG A 273 -19.46 -17.80 -1.55
N ILE A 274 -18.61 -17.09 -0.80
CA ILE A 274 -18.03 -15.82 -1.20
C ILE A 274 -16.86 -16.10 -2.16
N ASP A 275 -16.88 -15.52 -3.36
CA ASP A 275 -15.68 -15.51 -4.18
C ASP A 275 -14.66 -14.50 -3.63
N SER A 276 -13.40 -14.91 -3.62
CA SER A 276 -12.32 -14.14 -3.00
C SER A 276 -11.97 -12.93 -3.85
N SER A 277 -12.11 -13.04 -5.17
CA SER A 277 -11.88 -11.94 -6.13
C SER A 277 -12.64 -10.65 -5.79
N ILE A 278 -13.89 -10.78 -5.33
CA ILE A 278 -14.83 -9.67 -5.07
C ILE A 278 -14.31 -8.71 -3.99
N TRP A 279 -13.70 -9.23 -2.92
CA TRP A 279 -13.18 -8.41 -1.83
C TRP A 279 -11.65 -8.22 -1.92
N LEU A 280 -10.92 -9.22 -2.43
CA LEU A 280 -9.46 -9.12 -2.64
C LEU A 280 -9.06 -8.03 -3.62
N ILE A 281 -9.89 -7.70 -4.62
CA ILE A 281 -9.62 -6.65 -5.60
C ILE A 281 -9.18 -5.33 -4.94
N ARG A 282 -9.87 -4.91 -3.88
CA ARG A 282 -9.59 -3.66 -3.17
C ARG A 282 -8.36 -3.81 -2.27
N TYR A 283 -8.30 -4.89 -1.50
CA TYR A 283 -7.18 -5.24 -0.61
C TYR A 283 -5.84 -5.28 -1.36
N PHE A 284 -5.84 -5.87 -2.56
CA PHE A 284 -4.66 -5.99 -3.43
C PHE A 284 -4.31 -4.67 -4.13
N ARG A 285 -5.26 -4.01 -4.81
CA ARG A 285 -5.00 -2.76 -5.54
C ARG A 285 -4.58 -1.61 -4.64
N LEU A 286 -5.13 -1.54 -3.42
CA LEU A 286 -4.85 -0.46 -2.46
C LEU A 286 -3.84 -0.86 -1.37
N LEU A 287 -3.17 -2.01 -1.45
CA LEU A 287 -2.20 -2.46 -0.44
C LEU A 287 -2.70 -2.32 1.02
N LEU A 288 -3.96 -2.71 1.25
CA LEU A 288 -4.67 -2.63 2.54
C LEU A 288 -4.99 -1.22 3.08
N ILE A 289 -4.79 -0.14 2.32
CA ILE A 289 -4.96 1.24 2.85
C ILE A 289 -6.31 1.48 3.52
N ARG A 290 -7.39 1.01 2.90
CA ARG A 290 -8.77 1.19 3.42
C ARG A 290 -9.13 0.19 4.50
N GLU A 291 -8.40 -0.90 4.56
CA GLU A 291 -8.60 -2.03 5.48
C GLU A 291 -7.87 -1.81 6.80
N ILE A 292 -6.66 -1.26 6.79
CA ILE A 292 -5.88 -0.97 8.01
C ILE A 292 -5.91 0.50 8.45
N GLY A 293 -6.33 1.41 7.58
CA GLY A 293 -6.33 2.86 7.82
C GLY A 293 -4.97 3.52 7.55
N LEU A 294 -4.99 4.84 7.37
CA LEU A 294 -3.85 5.58 6.80
C LEU A 294 -2.58 5.57 7.69
N GLU A 295 -2.71 5.76 9.01
CA GLU A 295 -1.55 5.74 9.92
C GLU A 295 -0.87 4.37 9.99
N ASN A 296 -1.67 3.32 10.11
CA ASN A 296 -1.19 1.93 10.10
C ASN A 296 -0.56 1.56 8.74
N SER A 297 -1.10 2.11 7.64
CA SER A 297 -0.54 1.91 6.30
C SER A 297 0.88 2.44 6.20
N PHE A 298 1.19 3.60 6.79
CA PHE A 298 2.56 4.11 6.79
C PHE A 298 3.54 3.18 7.52
N GLU A 299 3.18 2.64 8.70
CA GLU A 299 4.03 1.69 9.42
C GLU A 299 4.16 0.35 8.68
N LEU A 300 3.07 -0.13 8.06
CA LEU A 300 3.12 -1.35 7.26
C LEU A 300 4.03 -1.17 6.04
N TRP A 301 3.88 -0.08 5.30
CA TRP A 301 4.65 0.22 4.10
C TRP A 301 6.14 0.40 4.41
N ASP A 302 6.51 0.97 5.55
CA ASP A 302 7.91 1.00 6.01
C ASP A 302 8.52 -0.41 6.01
N LYS A 303 7.78 -1.42 6.50
CA LYS A 303 8.22 -2.81 6.52
C LYS A 303 8.12 -3.51 5.17
N LEU A 304 7.08 -3.26 4.37
CA LEU A 304 6.94 -3.84 3.02
C LEU A 304 8.09 -3.38 2.11
N ILE A 305 8.41 -2.08 2.12
CA ILE A 305 9.49 -1.46 1.33
C ILE A 305 10.86 -1.94 1.81
N ALA A 306 11.05 -2.06 3.12
CA ALA A 306 12.27 -2.64 3.66
C ALA A 306 12.44 -4.11 3.25
N PHE A 307 11.37 -4.90 3.30
CA PHE A 307 11.38 -6.30 2.90
C PHE A 307 11.66 -6.48 1.41
N SER A 308 11.00 -5.70 0.53
CA SER A 308 11.21 -5.78 -0.91
C SER A 308 12.68 -5.57 -1.29
N TYR A 309 13.34 -4.59 -0.68
CA TYR A 309 14.78 -4.34 -0.88
C TYR A 309 15.66 -5.52 -0.43
N THR A 310 15.32 -6.19 0.66
CA THR A 310 16.09 -7.38 1.12
C THR A 310 15.90 -8.62 0.27
N GLN A 311 14.78 -8.75 -0.45
CA GLN A 311 14.58 -9.82 -1.42
C GLN A 311 15.20 -9.47 -2.78
N ASN A 312 14.97 -8.25 -3.26
CA ASN A 312 15.54 -7.75 -4.51
C ASN A 312 15.76 -6.24 -4.49
N SER A 313 16.98 -5.84 -4.13
CA SER A 313 17.82 -4.97 -4.97
C SER A 313 17.08 -3.90 -5.79
N ASP A 314 16.69 -4.29 -7.00
CA ASP A 314 16.28 -3.39 -8.07
C ASP A 314 14.76 -3.15 -8.15
N SER A 315 13.95 -4.08 -7.65
CA SER A 315 12.48 -4.03 -7.74
C SER A 315 11.81 -3.66 -6.41
N MET A 316 10.93 -2.66 -6.43
CA MET A 316 10.16 -2.22 -5.26
C MET A 316 8.82 -2.97 -5.15
N ASP A 317 8.89 -4.30 -5.00
CA ASP A 317 7.72 -5.17 -4.96
C ASP A 317 7.13 -5.33 -3.55
N LEU A 318 6.03 -4.62 -3.28
CA LEU A 318 5.28 -4.70 -2.01
C LEU A 318 4.27 -5.86 -1.98
N SER A 319 4.02 -6.56 -3.10
CA SER A 319 3.04 -7.65 -3.19
C SER A 319 3.45 -8.91 -2.43
N LEU A 320 4.76 -9.10 -2.20
CA LEU A 320 5.36 -10.33 -1.67
C LEU A 320 4.71 -10.83 -0.36
N LEU A 321 4.51 -9.94 0.61
CA LEU A 321 3.94 -10.27 1.92
C LEU A 321 2.41 -10.16 1.96
N LEU A 322 1.80 -9.53 0.96
CA LEU A 322 0.41 -9.12 0.96
C LEU A 322 -0.58 -10.30 1.13
N PRO A 323 -0.44 -11.45 0.44
CA PRO A 323 -1.30 -12.61 0.71
C PRO A 323 -1.25 -13.11 2.15
N TYR A 324 -0.09 -13.07 2.81
CA TYR A 324 0.08 -13.55 4.18
C TYR A 324 -0.50 -12.56 5.20
N LEU A 325 -0.33 -11.26 4.97
CA LEU A 325 -0.98 -10.21 5.76
C LEU A 325 -2.51 -10.32 5.70
N ILE A 326 -3.07 -10.59 4.53
CA ILE A 326 -4.52 -10.78 4.37
C ILE A 326 -5.00 -12.02 5.14
N ILE A 327 -4.26 -13.14 5.11
CA ILE A 327 -4.61 -14.33 5.90
C ILE A 327 -4.56 -14.03 7.41
N LEU A 328 -3.59 -13.24 7.87
CA LEU A 328 -3.52 -12.80 9.28
C LEU A 328 -4.70 -11.89 9.65
N LEU A 329 -5.08 -10.94 8.79
CA LEU A 329 -6.26 -10.08 9.01
C LEU A 329 -7.57 -10.88 9.04
N LEU A 330 -7.74 -11.85 8.13
CA LEU A 330 -8.86 -12.80 8.16
C LEU A 330 -8.89 -13.60 9.46
N SER A 331 -7.72 -14.00 9.97
CA SER A 331 -7.60 -14.80 11.18
C SER A 331 -8.08 -14.05 12.42
N ILE A 332 -7.87 -12.73 12.49
CA ILE A 332 -8.35 -11.89 13.59
C ILE A 332 -9.88 -11.84 13.64
N ILE A 333 -10.54 -11.65 12.49
CA ILE A 333 -12.01 -11.60 12.40
C ILE A 333 -12.69 -12.99 12.29
N LYS A 334 -11.92 -14.07 12.41
CA LYS A 334 -12.40 -15.46 12.20
C LYS A 334 -13.57 -15.84 13.10
N SER A 335 -13.58 -15.39 14.36
CA SER A 335 -14.68 -15.64 15.30
C SER A 335 -16.02 -15.03 14.83
N ARG A 336 -15.99 -13.83 14.26
CA ARG A 336 -17.18 -13.15 13.70
C ARG A 336 -17.65 -13.85 12.42
N LEU A 337 -16.73 -14.11 11.48
CA LEU A 337 -17.03 -14.81 10.22
C LEU A 337 -17.65 -16.20 10.39
N ILE A 338 -17.40 -16.89 11.52
CA ILE A 338 -18.02 -18.20 11.83
C ILE A 338 -19.52 -18.08 12.04
N ILE A 339 -19.95 -17.02 12.73
CA ILE A 339 -21.33 -16.79 13.14
C ILE A 339 -22.11 -16.19 11.96
N SER A 340 -21.49 -15.26 11.23
CA SER A 340 -22.11 -14.51 10.13
C SER A 340 -22.70 -15.36 9.00
N ASP A 341 -23.67 -14.73 8.34
CA ASP A 341 -24.22 -15.16 7.05
C ASP A 341 -23.43 -14.58 5.86
N TYR A 342 -23.92 -14.76 4.63
CA TYR A 342 -23.26 -14.23 3.42
C TYR A 342 -23.13 -12.71 3.42
N GLY A 343 -24.21 -12.00 3.78
CA GLY A 343 -24.28 -10.54 3.71
C GLY A 343 -23.42 -9.89 4.79
N GLU A 344 -23.56 -10.35 6.03
CA GLU A 344 -22.74 -9.90 7.16
C GLU A 344 -21.24 -10.19 6.93
N ALA A 345 -20.89 -11.39 6.44
CA ALA A 345 -19.49 -11.73 6.20
C ALA A 345 -18.89 -10.89 5.06
N LEU A 346 -19.63 -10.64 3.97
CA LEU A 346 -19.17 -9.77 2.90
C LEU A 346 -19.07 -8.31 3.38
N PHE A 347 -20.03 -7.84 4.18
CA PHE A 347 -19.96 -6.51 4.80
C PHE A 347 -18.74 -6.36 5.70
N LEU A 348 -18.43 -7.35 6.55
CA LEU A 348 -17.27 -7.36 7.45
C LEU A 348 -15.93 -7.42 6.68
N LEU A 349 -15.89 -8.08 5.53
CA LEU A 349 -14.74 -8.08 4.63
C LEU A 349 -14.60 -6.75 3.89
N LEU A 350 -15.70 -6.07 3.55
CA LEU A 350 -15.65 -4.75 2.90
C LEU A 350 -15.49 -3.59 3.89
N HIS A 351 -15.78 -3.78 5.16
CA HIS A 351 -15.69 -2.78 6.22
C HIS A 351 -14.95 -3.37 7.43
N TYR A 352 -13.64 -3.56 7.26
CA TYR A 352 -12.80 -4.23 8.26
C TYR A 352 -12.83 -3.45 9.61
N PRO A 353 -13.12 -4.10 10.75
CA PRO A 353 -13.59 -3.43 11.96
C PRO A 353 -12.46 -2.89 12.84
N ILE A 354 -11.81 -1.80 12.42
CA ILE A 354 -10.65 -1.23 13.14
C ILE A 354 -11.03 -0.11 14.09
N ASP A 355 -10.31 -0.07 15.21
CA ASP A 355 -10.23 1.11 16.07
C ASP A 355 -9.46 2.25 15.40
N ASP A 356 -10.16 3.00 14.54
CA ASP A 356 -9.63 4.22 13.95
C ASP A 356 -9.81 5.39 14.92
N LYS A 357 -8.70 5.81 15.52
CA LYS A 357 -8.62 6.95 16.44
C LYS A 357 -9.14 8.26 15.83
N TYR A 358 -9.16 8.39 14.50
CA TYR A 358 -9.59 9.60 13.80
C TYR A 358 -11.09 9.61 13.46
N LYS A 359 -11.75 8.45 13.35
CA LYS A 359 -13.23 8.39 13.25
C LYS A 359 -13.95 9.01 14.46
N ARG A 360 -13.24 9.18 15.58
CA ARG A 360 -13.76 9.75 16.84
C ARG A 360 -13.74 11.27 16.89
N GLN A 361 -13.24 11.97 15.87
CA GLN A 361 -13.38 13.44 15.80
C GLN A 361 -14.68 13.79 15.07
N PRO A 362 -15.64 14.48 15.73
CA PRO A 362 -16.84 14.93 15.05
C PRO A 362 -16.47 15.95 13.98
N ILE A 363 -16.84 15.66 12.73
CA ILE A 363 -16.69 16.60 11.61
C ILE A 363 -17.51 17.84 11.95
N SER A 364 -16.84 18.96 12.21
CA SER A 364 -17.52 20.20 12.59
C SER A 364 -18.38 20.69 11.43
N SER A 365 -19.69 20.76 11.64
CA SER A 365 -20.69 21.09 10.63
C SER A 365 -20.51 22.51 10.10
N ALA A 366 -19.94 22.66 8.91
CA ALA A 366 -19.69 23.96 8.27
C ALA A 366 -19.65 23.91 6.73
N ILE A 367 -20.68 23.34 6.09
CA ILE A 367 -20.99 23.64 4.68
C ILE A 367 -22.45 24.08 4.61
N LEU A 368 -22.67 25.30 4.13
CA LEU A 368 -23.98 25.93 4.02
C LEU A 368 -24.72 25.42 2.78
N VAL A 369 -26.02 25.19 2.94
CA VAL A 369 -26.96 24.85 1.87
C VAL A 369 -27.07 26.01 0.88
N ASN A 370 -27.07 25.70 -0.41
CA ASN A 370 -27.85 26.41 -1.42
C ASN A 370 -28.40 25.36 -2.41
N ASP A 371 -29.73 25.20 -2.41
CA ASP A 371 -30.46 24.44 -3.42
C ASP A 371 -30.52 25.23 -4.74
N ASP A 372 -30.48 24.53 -5.88
CA ASP A 372 -31.48 24.71 -6.94
C ASP A 372 -31.46 23.52 -7.93
N LEU A 373 -32.64 23.13 -8.43
CA LEU A 373 -32.87 21.85 -9.14
C LEU A 373 -32.98 21.95 -10.67
N SER A 374 -32.60 20.85 -11.35
CA SER A 374 -33.11 20.26 -12.63
C SER A 374 -31.96 19.81 -13.56
N SER A 375 -31.97 18.69 -14.29
CA SER A 375 -32.92 17.56 -14.51
C SER A 375 -32.12 16.30 -14.95
N PRO A 376 -32.71 15.09 -15.15
CA PRO A 376 -31.97 13.82 -15.05
C PRO A 376 -31.53 13.16 -16.38
N THR A 377 -30.43 12.39 -16.33
CA THR A 377 -30.12 11.27 -17.26
C THR A 377 -29.51 10.10 -16.48
N GLU A 378 -30.02 8.89 -16.73
CA GLU A 378 -29.56 7.65 -16.09
C GLU A 378 -28.23 7.16 -16.71
N GLU A 379 -27.20 6.92 -15.89
CA GLU A 379 -26.11 6.02 -16.26
C GLU A 379 -25.56 5.27 -15.03
N LEU A 380 -25.35 3.96 -15.17
CA LEU A 380 -24.96 3.05 -14.09
C LEU A 380 -23.49 3.22 -13.70
N SER A 381 -23.19 4.22 -12.87
CA SER A 381 -21.91 4.32 -12.16
C SER A 381 -22.00 3.65 -10.78
N PHE A 382 -21.09 2.71 -10.50
CA PHE A 382 -20.89 2.21 -9.12
C PHE A 382 -20.03 3.22 -8.34
N THR A 383 -20.62 4.39 -8.08
CA THR A 383 -20.06 5.41 -7.19
C THR A 383 -20.55 5.15 -5.76
N TYR A 384 -19.61 5.21 -4.79
CA TYR A 384 -19.96 5.14 -3.37
C TYR A 384 -20.71 6.44 -3.00
N ILE A 385 -22.01 6.35 -2.75
CA ILE A 385 -22.79 7.40 -2.09
C ILE A 385 -22.94 7.02 -0.62
N GLU A 386 -22.55 7.92 0.27
CA GLU A 386 -22.82 7.79 1.70
C GLU A 386 -24.31 8.09 1.96
N GLU A 387 -25.15 7.05 1.99
CA GLU A 387 -26.55 7.20 2.42
C GLU A 387 -26.64 7.47 3.92
N ASN A 388 -26.60 8.76 4.28
CA ASN A 388 -26.89 9.21 5.64
C ASN A 388 -27.92 10.36 5.66
N HIS A 389 -28.97 10.26 4.83
CA HIS A 389 -30.07 11.23 4.75
C HIS A 389 -31.44 10.56 4.49
N GLN A 390 -31.98 9.81 5.46
CA GLN A 390 -33.43 9.53 5.50
C GLN A 390 -33.96 9.07 6.88
N ALA A 391 -33.82 9.90 7.92
CA ALA A 391 -34.41 9.64 9.24
C ALA A 391 -34.81 10.91 10.04
N LYS A 392 -35.41 11.92 9.39
CA LYS A 392 -36.09 13.03 10.08
C LYS A 392 -37.41 13.39 9.42
N HIS A 393 -38.47 12.65 9.77
CA HIS A 393 -39.80 13.19 10.10
C HIS A 393 -40.77 12.07 10.55
N SER A 394 -40.68 11.65 11.82
CA SER A 394 -41.85 11.24 12.61
C SER A 394 -41.48 11.03 14.09
N ASN A 395 -42.16 11.78 14.96
CA ASN A 395 -42.40 11.56 16.39
C ASN A 395 -41.25 11.07 17.31
N SER A 396 -40.68 12.03 18.03
CA SER A 396 -40.24 11.97 19.43
C SER A 396 -40.14 10.58 20.10
N PHE A 397 -38.92 10.06 20.19
CA PHE A 397 -38.50 9.17 21.27
C PHE A 397 -37.01 9.43 21.55
N GLU A 398 -36.69 9.97 22.72
CA GLU A 398 -35.30 10.18 23.13
C GLU A 398 -34.70 8.83 23.53
N LEU A 399 -33.78 8.33 22.71
CA LEU A 399 -32.88 7.24 23.09
C LEU A 399 -31.53 7.86 23.45
N GLU A 400 -31.19 7.75 24.74
CA GLU A 400 -29.81 7.89 25.20
C GLU A 400 -28.89 6.96 24.37
N PRO A 401 -27.69 7.41 23.98
CA PRO A 401 -26.78 6.58 23.20
C PRO A 401 -26.31 5.38 24.04
N ASP A 402 -26.69 4.18 23.61
CA ASP A 402 -26.37 2.94 24.29
C ASP A 402 -24.85 2.68 24.25
N GLN A 403 -24.22 2.52 25.41
CA GLN A 403 -22.75 2.47 25.56
C GLN A 403 -22.15 1.10 25.17
N SER A 404 -22.76 0.41 24.21
CA SER A 404 -22.49 -1.00 23.90
C SER A 404 -21.65 -1.23 22.62
N GLU A 405 -21.67 -0.31 21.65
CA GLU A 405 -20.92 -0.44 20.38
C GLU A 405 -19.40 -0.27 20.53
N ASP A 406 -18.92 0.37 21.60
CA ASP A 406 -17.49 0.60 21.87
C ASP A 406 -16.66 -0.69 22.10
N SER A 407 -17.31 -1.86 22.22
CA SER A 407 -16.63 -3.12 22.56
C SER A 407 -16.10 -3.93 21.37
N ASP A 408 -16.44 -3.55 20.13
CA ASP A 408 -16.23 -4.40 18.93
C ASP A 408 -15.11 -3.95 17.97
N LEU A 409 -14.30 -2.94 18.32
CA LEU A 409 -13.22 -2.46 17.46
C LEU A 409 -11.89 -3.22 17.66
N VAL A 410 -11.21 -3.56 16.56
CA VAL A 410 -9.95 -4.32 16.57
C VAL A 410 -8.75 -3.37 16.61
N SER A 411 -7.89 -3.53 17.64
CA SER A 411 -6.55 -2.93 17.68
C SER A 411 -5.52 -3.81 16.97
N LEU A 412 -4.81 -3.28 15.96
CA LEU A 412 -3.78 -4.01 15.23
C LEU A 412 -2.36 -3.65 15.71
N ASP A 413 -1.52 -4.65 15.99
CA ASP A 413 -0.07 -4.50 16.05
C ASP A 413 0.52 -4.75 14.65
N ILE A 414 0.67 -3.67 13.88
CA ILE A 414 1.22 -3.70 12.52
C ILE A 414 2.65 -4.25 12.51
N SER A 415 3.43 -3.94 13.56
CA SER A 415 4.78 -4.43 13.70
C SER A 415 4.85 -5.95 13.91
N GLN A 416 3.96 -6.53 14.72
CA GLN A 416 3.85 -7.98 14.87
C GLN A 416 3.31 -8.63 13.59
N LEU A 417 2.24 -8.10 13.00
CA LEU A 417 1.61 -8.63 11.77
C LEU A 417 2.62 -8.77 10.62
N ALA A 418 3.40 -7.73 10.35
CA ALA A 418 4.42 -7.77 9.31
C ALA A 418 5.55 -8.76 9.61
N ASN A 419 5.94 -8.92 10.88
CA ASN A 419 6.96 -9.89 11.28
C ASN A 419 6.47 -11.34 11.11
N ASP A 420 5.24 -11.63 11.56
CA ASP A 420 4.62 -12.95 11.37
C ASP A 420 4.36 -13.25 9.88
N ALA A 421 4.03 -12.23 9.06
CA ALA A 421 3.93 -12.37 7.60
C ALA A 421 5.28 -12.69 6.93
N ILE A 422 6.39 -12.08 7.38
CA ILE A 422 7.74 -12.42 6.92
C ILE A 422 8.10 -13.86 7.28
N VAL A 423 7.74 -14.32 8.49
CA VAL A 423 7.92 -15.73 8.89
C VAL A 423 7.12 -16.64 7.96
N LEU A 424 5.83 -16.37 7.75
CA LEU A 424 4.97 -17.16 6.85
C LEU A 424 5.51 -17.21 5.41
N PHE A 425 6.05 -16.10 4.89
CA PHE A 425 6.66 -16.04 3.56
C PHE A 425 7.89 -16.96 3.42
N GLN A 426 8.68 -17.12 4.50
CA GLN A 426 9.92 -17.91 4.50
C GLN A 426 9.70 -19.42 4.72
N LEU A 427 8.49 -19.87 5.06
CA LEU A 427 8.19 -21.29 5.29
C LEU A 427 8.01 -22.07 3.98
N SER A 428 8.38 -23.35 4.00
CA SER A 428 8.02 -24.28 2.91
C SER A 428 6.54 -24.65 2.97
N ASP A 429 5.92 -25.10 1.87
CA ASP A 429 4.50 -25.51 1.83
C ASP A 429 4.11 -26.52 2.94
N GLN A 430 5.04 -27.39 3.36
CA GLN A 430 4.83 -28.36 4.42
C GLN A 430 4.88 -27.72 5.81
N ASP A 431 5.85 -26.81 6.02
CA ASP A 431 5.96 -26.04 7.26
C ASP A 431 4.83 -25.01 7.39
N LEU A 432 4.31 -24.50 6.27
CA LEU A 432 3.20 -23.57 6.21
C LEU A 432 1.95 -24.17 6.86
N GLY A 433 1.64 -25.44 6.57
CA GLY A 433 0.53 -26.16 7.21
C GLY A 433 0.77 -26.48 8.69
N ALA A 434 2.01 -26.75 9.11
CA ALA A 434 2.31 -27.20 10.48
C ALA A 434 2.67 -26.07 11.47
N GLN A 435 3.39 -25.05 11.00
CA GLN A 435 3.81 -23.88 11.77
C GLN A 435 2.91 -22.67 11.51
N GLY A 436 2.46 -22.46 10.26
CA GLY A 436 1.55 -21.36 9.92
C GLY A 436 0.21 -21.45 10.65
N SER A 437 -0.39 -22.65 10.73
CA SER A 437 -1.57 -22.90 11.59
C SER A 437 -1.38 -22.38 13.02
N LYS A 438 -0.20 -22.61 13.63
CA LYS A 438 0.13 -22.17 15.01
C LYS A 438 0.40 -20.67 15.14
N ILE A 439 0.57 -19.95 14.03
CA ILE A 439 0.61 -18.49 14.01
C ILE A 439 -0.84 -17.99 13.98
N ILE A 440 -1.67 -18.51 13.06
CA ILE A 440 -3.10 -18.18 12.92
C ILE A 440 -3.91 -18.45 14.19
N GLU A 441 -3.62 -19.53 14.91
CA GLU A 441 -4.21 -19.85 16.22
C GLU A 441 -4.00 -18.75 17.27
N ARG A 442 -2.91 -17.96 17.19
CA ARG A 442 -2.65 -16.86 18.13
C ARG A 442 -3.52 -15.64 17.85
N TYR A 443 -3.79 -15.37 16.57
CA TYR A 443 -4.61 -14.24 16.13
C TYR A 443 -6.11 -14.54 16.29
N SER A 444 -6.53 -15.75 15.94
CA SER A 444 -7.94 -16.16 16.03
C SER A 444 -8.38 -16.62 17.42
N GLY A 445 -7.44 -17.10 18.25
CA GLY A 445 -7.78 -17.78 19.51
C GLY A 445 -8.48 -19.13 19.33
N LEU A 446 -8.58 -19.65 18.10
CA LEU A 446 -9.30 -20.87 17.73
C LEU A 446 -8.37 -21.88 17.04
N SER A 447 -8.24 -23.07 17.61
CA SER A 447 -7.54 -24.22 17.01
C SER A 447 -8.44 -24.98 16.05
N ASN A 448 -7.91 -25.31 14.89
CA ASN A 448 -8.59 -26.15 13.90
C ASN A 448 -8.31 -27.62 14.20
N GLU A 449 -9.33 -28.39 14.55
CA GLU A 449 -9.24 -29.85 14.71
C GLU A 449 -9.98 -30.52 13.54
N GLU A 450 -9.26 -31.36 12.78
CA GLU A 450 -9.85 -32.29 11.80
C GLU A 450 -10.14 -33.61 12.51
N ASP A 451 -11.41 -33.94 12.70
CA ASP A 451 -11.82 -35.25 13.19
C ASP A 451 -11.47 -36.35 12.19
N LYS A 452 -11.38 -37.60 12.67
CA LYS A 452 -11.04 -38.78 11.83
C LYS A 452 -12.03 -39.05 10.68
N GLN A 453 -13.19 -38.39 10.68
CA GLN A 453 -14.20 -38.42 9.61
C GLN A 453 -14.09 -37.25 8.61
N GLY A 454 -13.11 -36.34 8.76
CA GLY A 454 -12.92 -35.17 7.90
C GLY A 454 -13.76 -33.95 8.31
N THR A 455 -14.45 -34.00 9.45
CA THR A 455 -15.18 -32.86 10.01
C THR A 455 -14.20 -31.84 10.57
N LEU A 456 -14.28 -30.59 10.10
CA LEU A 456 -13.46 -29.47 10.54
C LEU A 456 -14.18 -28.72 11.67
N THR A 457 -13.59 -28.69 12.86
CA THR A 457 -14.09 -27.91 14.01
C THR A 457 -13.11 -26.81 14.40
N ALA A 458 -13.63 -25.65 14.81
CA ALA A 458 -12.85 -24.54 15.32
C ALA A 458 -13.12 -24.40 16.83
N ASN A 459 -12.22 -24.97 17.64
CA ASN A 459 -12.35 -25.02 19.09
C ASN A 459 -11.51 -23.92 19.75
N PRO A 460 -11.95 -23.30 20.87
CA PRO A 460 -11.14 -22.30 21.57
C PRO A 460 -9.82 -22.90 22.05
N VAL A 461 -8.70 -22.25 21.72
CA VAL A 461 -7.36 -22.71 22.08
C VAL A 461 -7.28 -22.83 23.60
N LYS A 462 -7.05 -24.06 24.08
CA LYS A 462 -6.87 -24.35 25.51
C LYS A 462 -5.64 -23.60 26.02
N LYS A 463 -5.85 -22.40 26.57
CA LYS A 463 -4.83 -21.63 27.29
C LYS A 463 -4.19 -22.57 28.31
N ARG A 464 -2.93 -22.96 28.07
CA ARG A 464 -2.15 -23.73 29.05
C ARG A 464 -2.12 -22.88 30.32
N ARG A 465 -2.79 -23.36 31.38
CA ARG A 465 -2.55 -22.84 32.74
C ARG A 465 -1.04 -22.79 32.93
N PRO A 466 -0.46 -21.71 33.48
CA PRO A 466 0.96 -21.71 33.82
C PRO A 466 1.20 -22.94 34.69
N SER A 467 2.09 -23.83 34.22
CA SER A 467 2.33 -25.09 34.91
C SER A 467 2.74 -24.78 36.35
N ALA A 468 2.14 -25.46 37.33
CA ALA A 468 2.48 -25.32 38.76
C ALA A 468 3.99 -25.57 39.03
N PHE A 469 4.68 -26.18 38.07
CA PHE A 469 6.14 -26.29 38.03
C PHE A 469 6.88 -24.92 38.05
N ARG A 470 6.27 -23.83 37.57
CA ARG A 470 6.89 -22.49 37.58
C ARG A 470 6.89 -21.86 38.99
N ASP A 471 5.84 -22.10 39.78
CA ASP A 471 5.78 -21.71 41.20
C ASP A 471 6.58 -22.66 42.10
N LEU A 472 6.86 -23.89 41.64
CA LEU A 472 7.80 -24.80 42.30
C LEU A 472 9.26 -24.35 42.09
N LEU A 473 9.60 -23.87 40.89
CA LEU A 473 10.96 -23.45 40.50
C LEU A 473 11.41 -22.11 41.11
N THR A 474 10.48 -21.28 41.61
CA THR A 474 10.83 -20.05 42.37
C THR A 474 11.16 -20.31 43.83
N ARG A 475 10.98 -21.55 44.33
CA ARG A 475 11.23 -21.95 45.73
C ARG A 475 12.48 -22.82 45.96
N SER A 476 13.27 -23.12 44.93
CA SER A 476 14.44 -24.01 45.04
C SER A 476 15.76 -23.36 44.58
N THR A 477 16.09 -22.18 45.10
CA THR A 477 17.39 -21.52 44.93
C THR A 477 18.33 -21.81 46.11
N SER A 478 18.74 -23.07 46.28
CA SER A 478 19.84 -23.41 47.20
C SER A 478 20.74 -24.55 46.71
N TRP A 479 22.05 -24.26 46.65
CA TRP A 479 23.20 -25.18 46.65
C TRP A 479 23.56 -26.02 45.40
N ASN A 480 24.48 -25.44 44.62
CA ASN A 480 25.87 -25.88 44.41
C ASN A 480 26.28 -27.35 44.10
N LYS A 481 27.15 -27.44 43.08
CA LYS A 481 28.30 -28.36 42.86
C LYS A 481 28.10 -29.75 42.21
N SER A 482 28.68 -29.84 41.00
CA SER A 482 29.86 -30.68 40.66
C SER A 482 29.70 -31.98 39.84
N LYS A 483 30.34 -31.99 38.65
CA LYS A 483 30.77 -33.13 37.79
C LYS A 483 29.64 -33.98 37.19
N GLY A 484 29.73 -34.51 35.95
CA GLY A 484 30.75 -34.38 34.91
C GLY A 484 30.99 -35.71 34.19
N SER A 485 30.72 -35.80 32.88
CA SER A 485 31.21 -36.87 31.98
C SER A 485 31.06 -36.44 30.51
N GLN A 486 31.91 -36.99 29.63
CA GLN A 486 32.01 -36.67 28.20
C GLN A 486 31.21 -37.64 27.32
N LEU A 487 30.92 -37.24 26.06
CA LEU A 487 31.09 -38.14 24.90
C LEU A 487 31.21 -37.38 23.56
N LYS A 488 32.18 -37.84 22.75
CA LYS A 488 32.54 -37.49 21.36
C LYS A 488 31.94 -38.56 20.41
N GLU A 489 31.83 -38.50 19.07
CA GLU A 489 31.99 -37.52 17.95
C GLU A 489 31.57 -38.28 16.65
N THR A 490 31.37 -37.78 15.42
CA THR A 490 31.28 -36.48 14.71
C THR A 490 30.33 -36.70 13.51
N LYS A 491 29.88 -35.66 12.77
CA LYS A 491 29.92 -35.66 11.28
C LYS A 491 29.71 -34.27 10.65
N LYS A 492 30.22 -34.12 9.42
CA LYS A 492 30.51 -32.87 8.69
C LYS A 492 29.27 -32.14 8.09
N PRO A 493 29.38 -30.84 7.74
CA PRO A 493 28.25 -30.02 7.32
C PRO A 493 27.81 -30.27 5.87
N PRO A 494 26.55 -30.02 5.52
CA PRO A 494 26.11 -29.95 4.13
C PRO A 494 26.59 -28.65 3.47
N ALA A 495 27.22 -28.79 2.30
CA ALA A 495 27.62 -27.68 1.43
C ALA A 495 26.40 -26.91 0.87
N PRO A 496 26.55 -25.63 0.45
CA PRO A 496 25.43 -24.80 0.02
C PRO A 496 24.75 -25.39 -1.21
N LYS A 497 23.41 -25.54 -1.15
CA LYS A 497 22.60 -25.90 -2.29
C LYS A 497 22.12 -24.63 -2.99
N LYS A 498 22.37 -24.61 -4.29
CA LYS A 498 22.10 -23.49 -5.20
C LYS A 498 20.62 -23.10 -5.24
N ASP A 499 20.41 -21.82 -5.49
CA ASP A 499 19.13 -21.22 -5.83
C ASP A 499 18.42 -22.01 -6.93
N PHE A 500 17.10 -22.15 -6.77
CA PHE A 500 16.18 -22.46 -7.84
C PHE A 500 14.89 -21.67 -7.61
N ASP A 501 14.80 -20.53 -8.30
CA ASP A 501 13.55 -19.82 -8.51
C ASP A 501 12.46 -20.74 -9.06
N ARG A 502 11.23 -20.50 -8.60
CA ARG A 502 9.97 -21.10 -9.04
C ARG A 502 9.83 -22.59 -8.76
N THR A 503 8.81 -22.94 -7.98
CA THR A 503 8.59 -24.32 -7.56
C THR A 503 8.16 -25.20 -8.74
N ARG A 504 8.54 -26.49 -8.71
CA ARG A 504 8.14 -27.50 -9.70
C ARG A 504 6.62 -27.61 -9.92
N LEU A 505 5.82 -27.13 -8.97
CA LEU A 505 4.36 -27.06 -9.08
C LEU A 505 3.92 -25.93 -10.01
N GLU A 506 4.52 -24.75 -9.93
CA GLU A 506 4.22 -23.60 -10.80
C GLU A 506 4.51 -23.92 -12.27
N LEU A 507 5.66 -24.54 -12.58
CA LEU A 507 5.98 -24.95 -13.95
C LEU A 507 4.98 -26.00 -14.50
N ARG A 508 4.49 -26.90 -13.64
CA ARG A 508 3.46 -27.88 -14.00
C ARG A 508 2.07 -27.25 -14.15
N LEU A 509 1.74 -26.24 -13.34
CA LEU A 509 0.49 -25.48 -13.41
C LEU A 509 0.47 -24.57 -14.64
N ALA A 510 1.52 -23.79 -14.90
CA ALA A 510 1.66 -22.98 -16.10
C ALA A 510 1.56 -23.82 -17.38
N SER A 511 2.18 -25.01 -17.38
CA SER A 511 2.05 -25.97 -18.49
C SER A 511 0.61 -26.46 -18.69
N LYS A 512 -0.09 -26.84 -17.61
CA LYS A 512 -1.51 -27.27 -17.68
C LYS A 512 -2.47 -26.15 -18.06
N VAL A 513 -2.29 -24.95 -17.54
CA VAL A 513 -3.09 -23.76 -17.88
C VAL A 513 -2.88 -23.38 -19.35
N SER A 514 -1.63 -23.40 -19.84
CA SER A 514 -1.33 -23.17 -21.26
C SER A 514 -1.92 -24.26 -22.19
N GLN A 515 -2.05 -25.50 -21.71
CA GLN A 515 -2.73 -26.57 -22.45
C GLN A 515 -4.26 -26.38 -22.46
N ALA A 516 -4.87 -26.00 -21.35
CA ALA A 516 -6.31 -25.70 -21.28
C ALA A 516 -6.70 -24.53 -22.20
N LEU A 517 -5.95 -23.41 -22.15
CA LEU A 517 -6.16 -22.24 -23.02
C LEU A 517 -5.93 -22.51 -24.52
N LYS A 518 -5.34 -23.67 -24.88
CA LYS A 518 -5.22 -24.14 -26.27
C LYS A 518 -6.32 -25.13 -26.66
N ALA A 519 -7.03 -25.71 -25.70
CA ALA A 519 -8.19 -26.57 -25.96
C ALA A 519 -9.44 -25.72 -26.28
N ASP A 520 -9.65 -24.61 -25.58
CA ASP A 520 -10.80 -23.68 -25.79
C ASP A 520 -10.71 -22.83 -27.08
N LYS A 521 -9.72 -23.07 -27.95
CA LYS A 521 -9.54 -22.36 -29.25
C LYS A 521 -9.60 -23.31 -30.45
N LYS A 522 -10.36 -24.40 -30.35
CA LYS A 522 -10.58 -25.38 -31.43
C LYS A 522 -12.05 -25.68 -31.65
#